data_AF-A0A3M2BJB6-F1
#
_entry.id   AF-A0A3M2BJB6-F1
#
_cell.length_a   1.000
_cell.length_b   1.000
_cell.length_c   1.000
_cell.angle_alpha   90.00
_cell.angle_beta   90.00
_cell.angle_gamma   90.00
#
_symmetry.space_group_name_H-M   'P 1'
#
loop_
_entity.id
_entity.type
_entity.pdbx_description
1 polymer ?
#
loop_
_entity_poly.entity_id
_entity_poly.type
_entity_poly.pdbx_seq_one_letter_code
_entity_poly.pdbx_strand_id
1 'polypeptide(L)'
;MVNIVQLIRRIERAAYPQVYWGLQDIESLEDVAEYVGCHVRDLVVLHGENWYLLGSSTGEDFYIADLASAGGMGLKDLAQVKELMLQHERVYMEARETTSYRLVKFMERRGLVSIMTDHPFEWGGEVFHEIELEIRRRRKV
;
A
#
# COMPACT_ATOMS: atom_id res chain seq x y z
N MET A 1 -2.70 -24.46 -0.84
CA MET A 1 -3.17 -23.08 -0.62
C MET A 1 -2.17 -22.41 0.29
N VAL A 2 -1.61 -21.27 -0.10
CA VAL A 2 -0.74 -20.48 0.78
C VAL A 2 -1.63 -19.81 1.82
N ASN A 3 -1.28 -19.91 3.09
CA ASN A 3 -1.93 -19.16 4.15
C ASN A 3 -1.48 -17.69 4.05
N ILE A 4 -2.42 -16.78 3.78
CA ILE A 4 -2.15 -15.35 3.54
C ILE A 4 -1.48 -14.67 4.75
N VAL A 5 -1.89 -15.01 5.96
CA VAL A 5 -1.30 -14.48 7.21
C VAL A 5 0.17 -14.91 7.32
N GLN A 6 0.47 -16.17 7.01
CA GLN A 6 1.86 -16.66 7.00
C GLN A 6 2.70 -15.98 5.91
N LEU A 7 2.08 -15.69 4.75
CA LEU A 7 2.73 -14.98 3.65
C LEU A 7 3.11 -13.54 4.06
N ILE A 8 2.17 -12.81 4.65
CA ILE A 8 2.36 -11.44 5.15
C ILE A 8 3.51 -11.42 6.16
N ARG A 9 3.42 -12.25 7.21
CA ARG A 9 4.46 -12.38 8.25
C ARG A 9 5.85 -12.62 7.66
N ARG A 10 5.95 -13.52 6.67
CA ARG A 10 7.22 -13.85 5.99
C ARG A 10 7.76 -12.66 5.20
N ILE A 11 6.91 -11.98 4.43
CA ILE A 11 7.32 -10.85 3.59
C ILE A 11 7.74 -9.68 4.48
N GLU A 12 7.00 -9.36 5.53
CA GLU A 12 7.32 -8.27 6.46
C GLU A 12 8.70 -8.47 7.10
N ARG A 13 9.00 -9.69 7.57
CA ARG A 13 10.33 -10.05 8.11
C ARG A 13 11.47 -9.81 7.13
N ALA A 14 11.22 -10.01 5.85
CA ALA A 14 12.22 -9.86 4.81
C ALA A 14 12.31 -8.44 4.25
N ALA A 15 11.20 -7.68 4.27
CA ALA A 15 11.10 -6.33 3.72
C ALA A 15 11.59 -5.27 4.71
N TYR A 16 11.35 -5.49 6.01
CA TYR A 16 11.59 -4.47 7.03
C TYR A 16 12.52 -4.95 8.16
N PRO A 17 13.32 -4.03 8.74
CA PRO A 17 13.94 -4.24 10.05
C PRO A 17 12.90 -4.56 11.14
N GLN A 18 13.32 -5.27 12.18
CA GLN A 18 12.44 -5.73 13.26
C GLN A 18 11.65 -4.61 13.96
N VAL A 19 12.19 -3.39 14.02
CA VAL A 19 11.53 -2.24 14.65
C VAL A 19 10.25 -1.78 13.93
N TYR A 20 10.06 -2.21 12.68
CA TYR A 20 8.88 -1.88 11.87
C TYR A 20 7.93 -3.06 11.70
N TRP A 21 8.17 -4.18 12.40
CA TRP A 21 7.29 -5.34 12.34
C TRP A 21 6.01 -5.08 13.14
N GLY A 22 4.89 -4.91 12.45
CA GLY A 22 3.56 -4.75 13.05
C GLY A 22 2.66 -5.97 12.89
N LEU A 23 3.00 -6.91 12.00
CA LEU A 23 2.12 -8.00 11.57
C LEU A 23 2.67 -9.39 11.97
N GLN A 24 3.50 -9.48 13.00
CA GLN A 24 4.10 -10.77 13.39
C GLN A 24 3.20 -11.65 14.23
N ASP A 25 2.24 -11.05 14.94
CA ASP A 25 1.36 -11.75 15.88
C ASP A 25 -0.06 -11.97 15.32
N ILE A 26 -0.38 -11.52 14.10
CA ILE A 26 -1.71 -11.68 13.47
C ILE A 26 -2.04 -13.15 13.15
N GLU A 27 -3.19 -13.68 13.55
CA GLU A 27 -3.58 -15.08 13.34
C GLU A 27 -4.65 -15.25 12.25
N SER A 28 -5.32 -14.16 11.89
CA SER A 28 -6.53 -14.15 11.07
C SER A 28 -6.62 -12.91 10.15
N LEU A 29 -7.64 -12.84 9.29
CA LEU A 29 -7.91 -11.65 8.48
C LEU A 29 -8.57 -10.54 9.31
N GLU A 30 -9.23 -10.92 10.40
CA GLU A 30 -9.77 -10.00 11.40
C GLU A 30 -8.64 -9.20 12.03
N ASP A 31 -7.51 -9.84 12.39
CA ASP A 31 -6.35 -9.14 12.94
C ASP A 31 -5.69 -8.21 11.89
N VAL A 32 -5.71 -8.60 10.61
CA VAL A 32 -5.26 -7.75 9.51
C VAL A 32 -6.16 -6.52 9.38
N ALA A 33 -7.48 -6.68 9.47
CA ALA A 33 -8.43 -5.57 9.43
C ALA A 33 -8.24 -4.63 10.63
N GLU A 34 -7.97 -5.18 11.82
CA GLU A 34 -7.63 -4.38 13.01
C GLU A 34 -6.35 -3.58 12.80
N TYR A 35 -5.29 -4.20 12.27
CA TYR A 35 -4.05 -3.49 11.90
C TYR A 35 -4.31 -2.36 10.91
N VAL A 36 -5.12 -2.60 9.88
CA VAL A 36 -5.50 -1.59 8.88
C VAL A 36 -6.42 -0.50 9.47
N GLY A 37 -7.09 -0.78 10.59
CA GLY A 37 -8.06 0.13 11.20
C GLY A 37 -9.41 0.15 10.48
N CYS A 38 -9.82 -0.96 9.86
CA CYS A 38 -11.07 -1.05 9.10
C CYS A 38 -11.94 -2.25 9.50
N HIS A 39 -13.17 -2.31 9.00
CA HIS A 39 -14.01 -3.50 9.11
C HIS A 39 -13.54 -4.55 8.08
N VAL A 40 -13.61 -5.84 8.40
CA VAL A 40 -13.17 -6.95 7.50
C VAL A 40 -13.81 -6.88 6.10
N ARG A 41 -15.06 -6.43 6.01
CA ARG A 41 -15.78 -6.28 4.73
C ARG A 41 -15.16 -5.23 3.79
N ASP A 42 -14.46 -4.26 4.37
CA ASP A 42 -13.84 -3.12 3.67
C ASP A 42 -12.33 -3.38 3.46
N LEU A 43 -11.80 -4.46 4.06
CA LEU A 43 -10.40 -4.87 3.94
C LEU A 43 -10.08 -5.33 2.52
N VAL A 44 -8.97 -4.80 1.99
CA VAL A 44 -8.37 -5.22 0.73
C VAL A 44 -7.00 -5.83 1.02
N VAL A 45 -6.85 -7.09 0.66
CA VAL A 45 -5.56 -7.80 0.67
C VAL A 45 -5.23 -8.22 -0.75
N LEU A 46 -4.17 -7.65 -1.30
CA LEU A 46 -3.62 -8.04 -2.59
C LEU A 46 -2.21 -8.57 -2.36
N HIS A 47 -1.82 -9.65 -3.03
CA HIS A 47 -0.49 -10.22 -2.82
C HIS A 47 0.02 -10.93 -4.07
N GLY A 48 1.34 -11.02 -4.15
CA GLY A 48 2.04 -11.91 -5.07
C GLY A 48 2.91 -12.91 -4.33
N GLU A 49 3.94 -13.41 -4.99
CA GLU A 49 4.84 -14.40 -4.40
C GLU A 49 5.73 -13.81 -3.30
N ASN A 50 6.21 -12.57 -3.47
CA ASN A 50 7.15 -11.91 -2.55
C ASN A 50 6.74 -10.46 -2.22
N TRP A 51 5.46 -10.15 -2.31
CA TRP A 51 4.93 -8.83 -1.94
C TRP A 51 3.47 -8.92 -1.49
N TYR A 52 3.03 -7.94 -0.70
CA TYR A 52 1.62 -7.75 -0.35
C TYR A 52 1.27 -6.27 -0.32
N LEU A 53 -0.02 -5.98 -0.46
CA LEU A 53 -0.65 -4.70 -0.17
C LEU A 53 -1.81 -4.96 0.80
N LEU A 54 -1.85 -4.16 1.87
CA LEU A 54 -2.95 -4.10 2.81
C LEU A 54 -3.58 -2.72 2.74
N GLY A 55 -4.90 -2.67 2.68
CA GLY A 55 -5.62 -1.42 2.64
C GLY A 55 -7.10 -1.57 2.91
N SER A 56 -7.82 -0.47 2.88
CA SER A 56 -9.27 -0.44 3.04
C SER A 56 -9.92 0.34 1.91
N SER A 57 -11.01 -0.17 1.38
CA SER A 57 -11.79 0.47 0.33
C SER A 57 -13.14 0.90 0.90
N THR A 58 -13.46 2.19 0.87
CA THR A 58 -14.75 2.71 1.36
C THR A 58 -15.30 3.73 0.37
N GLY A 59 -16.32 3.31 -0.39
CA GLY A 59 -16.89 4.15 -1.44
C GLY A 59 -15.86 4.46 -2.53
N GLU A 60 -15.58 5.75 -2.72
CA GLU A 60 -14.63 6.26 -3.72
C GLU A 60 -13.20 6.40 -3.19
N ASP A 61 -12.98 6.09 -1.91
CA ASP A 61 -11.71 6.27 -1.21
C ASP A 61 -11.00 4.92 -1.00
N PHE A 62 -9.69 4.93 -1.23
CA PHE A 62 -8.81 3.81 -0.92
C PHE A 62 -7.73 4.25 0.04
N TYR A 63 -7.52 3.52 1.13
CA TYR A 63 -6.40 3.74 2.03
C TYR A 63 -5.43 2.56 1.92
N ILE A 64 -4.17 2.83 1.63
CA ILE A 64 -3.09 1.84 1.63
C ILE A 64 -2.36 1.97 2.96
N ALA A 65 -2.60 1.00 3.85
CA ALA A 65 -1.96 0.94 5.16
C ALA A 65 -0.54 0.37 5.07
N ASP A 66 -0.29 -0.59 4.18
CA ASP A 66 1.05 -1.14 3.97
C ASP A 66 1.21 -1.73 2.56
N LEU A 67 2.42 -1.59 2.01
CA LEU A 67 2.86 -2.18 0.75
C LEU A 67 4.30 -2.64 0.90
N ALA A 68 4.49 -3.93 1.13
CA ALA A 68 5.79 -4.51 1.41
C ALA A 68 6.21 -5.49 0.31
N SER A 69 7.53 -5.60 0.09
CA SER A 69 8.10 -6.57 -0.84
C SER A 69 9.47 -7.07 -0.40
N ALA A 70 9.64 -8.39 -0.44
CA ALA A 70 10.90 -9.08 -0.24
C ALA A 70 11.65 -9.20 -1.57
N GLY A 71 12.40 -8.16 -1.94
CA GLY A 71 13.22 -8.13 -3.16
C GLY A 71 12.66 -7.30 -4.33
N GLY A 72 11.61 -6.50 -4.08
CA GLY A 72 10.99 -5.62 -5.06
C GLY A 72 9.87 -6.26 -5.87
N MET A 73 9.10 -5.42 -6.57
CA MET A 73 7.92 -5.83 -7.34
C MET A 73 8.21 -5.83 -8.84
N GLY A 74 7.72 -6.86 -9.54
CA GLY A 74 7.77 -6.90 -11.00
C GLY A 74 6.79 -5.93 -11.64
N LEU A 75 6.95 -5.65 -12.93
CA LEU A 75 6.05 -4.75 -13.67
C LEU A 75 4.58 -5.19 -13.63
N LYS A 76 4.31 -6.51 -13.64
CA LYS A 76 2.95 -7.05 -13.54
C LYS A 76 2.34 -6.82 -12.17
N ASP A 77 3.14 -6.86 -11.12
CA ASP A 77 2.69 -6.61 -9.74
C ASP A 77 2.39 -5.13 -9.54
N LEU A 78 3.28 -4.26 -10.01
CA LEU A 78 3.08 -2.81 -10.02
C LEU A 78 1.85 -2.41 -10.85
N ALA A 79 1.60 -3.10 -11.96
CA ALA A 79 0.40 -2.88 -12.78
C ALA A 79 -0.88 -3.23 -12.00
N GLN A 80 -0.89 -4.32 -11.23
CA GLN A 80 -2.04 -4.69 -10.41
C GLN A 80 -2.32 -3.66 -9.32
N VAL A 81 -1.29 -3.21 -8.58
CA VAL A 81 -1.45 -2.15 -7.57
C VAL A 81 -1.98 -0.87 -8.20
N LYS A 82 -1.42 -0.47 -9.35
CA LYS A 82 -1.91 0.68 -10.09
C LYS A 82 -3.37 0.51 -10.52
N GLU A 83 -3.75 -0.64 -11.08
CA GLU A 83 -5.12 -0.89 -11.51
C GLU A 83 -6.11 -0.82 -10.35
N LEU A 84 -5.73 -1.35 -9.18
CA LEU A 84 -6.50 -1.21 -7.95
C LEU A 84 -6.67 0.26 -7.57
N MET A 85 -5.58 1.03 -7.48
CA MET A 85 -5.65 2.46 -7.17
C MET A 85 -6.54 3.23 -8.15
N LEU A 86 -6.53 2.87 -9.44
CA LEU A 86 -7.30 3.56 -10.48
C LEU A 86 -8.81 3.29 -10.44
N GLN A 87 -9.27 2.32 -9.63
CA GLN A 87 -10.70 2.07 -9.42
C GLN A 87 -11.34 3.13 -8.52
N HIS A 88 -10.53 3.89 -7.80
CA HIS A 88 -10.94 4.85 -6.78
C HIS A 88 -10.75 6.27 -7.29
N GLU A 89 -11.40 7.22 -6.62
CA GLU A 89 -11.22 8.65 -6.93
C GLU A 89 -10.09 9.23 -6.10
N ARG A 90 -9.96 8.79 -4.84
CA ARG A 90 -8.91 9.22 -3.92
C ARG A 90 -8.16 8.03 -3.34
N VAL A 91 -6.85 8.21 -3.18
CA VAL A 91 -5.98 7.24 -2.50
C VAL A 91 -5.19 7.94 -1.40
N TYR A 92 -5.24 7.39 -0.20
CA TYR A 92 -4.47 7.83 0.97
C TYR A 92 -3.40 6.78 1.25
N MET A 93 -2.18 7.21 1.55
CA MET A 93 -1.11 6.27 1.89
C MET A 93 0.01 6.92 2.69
N GLU A 94 0.71 6.09 3.46
CA GLU A 94 2.05 6.41 3.95
C GLU A 94 3.09 5.82 2.99
N ALA A 95 3.97 6.67 2.48
CA ALA A 95 4.97 6.29 1.51
C ALA A 95 6.37 6.58 2.03
N ARG A 96 7.20 5.54 2.15
CA ARG A 96 8.63 5.69 2.48
C ARG A 96 9.34 6.44 1.36
N GLU A 97 10.11 7.47 1.72
CA GLU A 97 10.74 8.40 0.77
C GLU A 97 11.64 7.67 -0.25
N THR A 98 12.38 6.65 0.22
CA THR A 98 13.36 5.92 -0.60
C THR A 98 12.74 4.90 -1.56
N THR A 99 11.47 4.51 -1.34
CA THR A 99 10.79 3.45 -2.11
C THR A 99 9.46 3.91 -2.71
N SER A 100 8.33 3.75 -2.00
CA SER A 100 6.98 3.94 -2.53
C SER A 100 6.71 5.40 -2.93
N TYR A 101 7.31 6.38 -2.26
CA TYR A 101 7.16 7.79 -2.63
C TYR A 101 7.65 8.08 -4.05
N ARG A 102 8.78 7.47 -4.44
CA ARG A 102 9.35 7.64 -5.79
C ARG A 102 8.42 7.09 -6.87
N LEU A 103 7.65 6.04 -6.57
CA LEU A 103 6.63 5.49 -7.46
C LEU A 103 5.46 6.47 -7.61
N VAL A 104 4.98 7.04 -6.50
CA VAL A 104 3.94 8.09 -6.51
C VAL A 104 4.36 9.28 -7.38
N LYS A 105 5.57 9.83 -7.17
CA LYS A 105 6.10 10.93 -7.99
C LYS A 105 6.30 10.54 -9.46
N PHE A 106 6.55 9.27 -9.75
CA PHE A 106 6.55 8.80 -11.13
C PHE A 106 5.14 8.80 -11.74
N MET A 107 4.13 8.34 -11.01
CA MET A 107 2.73 8.34 -11.45
C MET A 107 2.19 9.77 -11.65
N GLU A 108 2.53 10.68 -10.74
CA GLU A 108 2.19 12.10 -10.84
C GLU A 108 2.78 12.73 -12.11
N ARG A 109 4.08 12.55 -12.36
CA ARG A 109 4.74 13.04 -13.59
C ARG A 109 4.13 12.48 -14.88
N ARG A 110 3.49 11.31 -14.82
CA ARG A 110 2.77 10.70 -15.95
C ARG A 110 1.32 11.18 -16.07
N GLY A 111 0.88 12.09 -15.19
CA GLY A 111 -0.48 12.62 -15.14
C GLY A 111 -1.52 11.58 -14.75
N LEU A 112 -1.12 10.51 -14.06
CA LEU A 112 -2.03 9.46 -13.60
C LEU A 112 -2.70 9.83 -12.28
N VAL A 113 -2.00 10.60 -11.45
CA VAL A 113 -2.49 11.08 -10.15
C VAL A 113 -2.13 12.56 -9.97
N SER A 114 -2.89 13.27 -9.16
CA SER A 114 -2.51 14.56 -8.55
C SER A 114 -2.16 14.31 -7.10
N ILE A 115 -1.07 14.86 -6.58
CA ILE A 115 -0.83 14.91 -5.14
C ILE A 115 -1.59 16.11 -4.59
N MET A 116 -2.55 15.85 -3.70
CA MET A 116 -3.39 16.87 -3.06
C MET A 116 -2.75 17.37 -1.77
N THR A 117 -2.22 16.46 -0.97
CA THR A 117 -1.46 16.74 0.25
C THR A 117 -0.22 15.84 0.32
N ASP A 118 0.84 16.35 0.94
CA ASP A 118 2.12 15.67 1.09
C ASP A 118 2.79 16.17 2.38
N HIS A 119 2.77 15.35 3.43
CA HIS A 119 3.31 15.67 4.74
C HIS A 119 4.46 14.71 5.09
N PRO A 120 5.71 15.16 5.02
CA PRO A 120 6.84 14.33 5.42
C PRO A 120 6.90 14.21 6.95
N PHE A 121 7.23 13.02 7.44
CA PHE A 121 7.48 12.73 8.84
C PHE A 121 8.65 11.74 8.99
N GLU A 122 9.30 11.76 10.16
CA GLU A 122 10.37 10.82 10.47
C GLU A 122 9.87 9.66 11.33
N TRP A 123 10.21 8.43 10.93
CA TRP A 123 9.92 7.23 11.71
C TRP A 123 11.09 6.25 11.65
N GLY A 124 11.64 5.90 12.82
CA GLY A 124 12.77 4.97 12.95
C GLY A 124 14.06 5.40 12.22
N GLY A 125 14.27 6.71 12.04
CA GLY A 125 15.43 7.26 11.34
C GLY A 125 15.27 7.33 9.81
N GLU A 126 14.06 7.11 9.30
CA GLU A 126 13.73 7.25 7.89
C GLU A 126 12.61 8.26 7.69
N VAL A 127 12.56 8.86 6.50
CA VAL A 127 11.50 9.78 6.12
C VAL A 127 10.39 9.02 5.39
N PHE A 128 9.17 9.28 5.83
CA PHE A 128 7.92 8.82 5.24
C PHE A 128 7.09 10.05 4.85
N HIS A 129 6.11 9.84 3.99
CA HIS A 129 5.20 10.87 3.53
C HIS A 129 3.78 10.37 3.73
N GLU A 130 2.96 11.11 4.47
CA GLU A 130 1.50 10.98 4.44
C GLU A 130 0.98 11.73 3.22
N ILE A 131 0.30 11.01 2.31
CA ILE A 131 -0.07 11.55 0.99
C ILE A 131 -1.53 11.27 0.70
N GLU A 132 -2.23 12.31 0.25
CA GLU A 132 -3.53 12.19 -0.43
C GLU A 132 -3.34 12.38 -1.94
N LEU A 133 -3.86 11.42 -2.70
CA LEU A 133 -3.82 11.38 -4.15
C LEU A 133 -5.22 11.50 -4.72
N GLU A 134 -5.38 12.30 -5.77
CA GLU A 134 -6.55 12.28 -6.64
C GLU A 134 -6.21 11.51 -7.92
N ILE A 135 -7.06 10.56 -8.31
CA ILE A 135 -6.88 9.77 -9.52
C ILE A 135 -7.37 10.53 -10.76
N ARG A 136 -6.46 10.77 -11.72
CA ARG A 136 -6.84 11.38 -12.99
C ARG A 136 -7.35 10.32 -13.96
N ARG A 137 -8.67 10.14 -13.98
CA ARG A 137 -9.33 9.33 -15.01
C ARG A 137 -9.09 9.99 -16.37
N ARG A 138 -8.36 9.31 -17.26
CA ARG A 138 -8.28 9.75 -18.67
C ARG A 138 -9.71 9.78 -19.20
N ARG A 139 -10.20 10.95 -19.62
CA ARG A 139 -11.39 11.02 -20.47
C ARG A 139 -11.12 10.09 -21.64
N LYS A 140 -11.96 9.06 -21.82
CA LYS A 140 -12.04 8.36 -23.10
C LYS A 140 -12.45 9.44 -24.11
N VAL A 141 -11.50 9.86 -24.93
CA VAL A 141 -11.76 10.62 -26.16
C VAL A 141 -12.35 9.65 -27.16
#